data_AF-A0A3R7BL68-F1
#
_entry.id   AF-A0A3R7BL68-F1
#
_cell.length_a   1.000
_cell.length_b   1.000
_cell.length_c   1.000
_cell.angle_alpha   90.00
_cell.angle_beta   90.00
_cell.angle_gamma   90.00
#
_symmetry.space_group_name_H-M   'P 1'
#
loop_
_entity.id
_entity.type
_entity.pdbx_description
1 polymer ?
#
loop_
_entity_poly.entity_id
_entity_poly.type
_entity_poly.pdbx_seq_one_letter_code
_entity_poly.pdbx_strand_id
1 'polypeptide(L)'
;MRVKLLAYTPSRELLNIAGELSDVELLSHLAYIFAVEGISRVCSHQLVRHRAASYSQQSQRYVEVERLKEYVVVPRTIEERGREVFDALIGEASRAYRRLIELGVPREDARFVLPNATETHLMVTMDGRSLLHFFGLRCCLRAQWEIRELADEMLKEVRRVEPKLFRRAGPYCYQLGYCPEGRFTCGRMEEVKRRYSSLGYGG
;
A
#
# COMPACT_ATOMS: atom_id res chain seq x y z
N MET A 1 5.34 -4.76 7.73
CA MET A 1 4.48 -4.96 6.54
C MET A 1 4.99 -6.14 5.73
N ARG A 2 4.08 -6.90 5.12
CA ARG A 2 4.37 -7.96 4.15
C ARG A 2 3.48 -7.76 2.92
N VAL A 3 4.07 -7.80 1.74
CA VAL A 3 3.38 -7.73 0.46
C VAL A 3 3.75 -8.97 -0.34
N LYS A 4 2.75 -9.66 -0.89
CA LYS A 4 2.98 -10.84 -1.71
C LYS A 4 2.08 -10.80 -2.94
N LEU A 5 2.66 -10.96 -4.13
CA LEU A 5 1.90 -11.21 -5.34
C LEU A 5 1.37 -12.65 -5.31
N LEU A 6 0.04 -12.80 -5.23
CA LEU A 6 -0.63 -14.09 -5.17
C LEU A 6 -0.86 -14.68 -6.56
N ALA A 7 -1.26 -13.85 -7.52
CA ALA A 7 -1.56 -14.24 -8.88
C ALA A 7 -1.41 -13.04 -9.82
N TYR A 8 -1.10 -13.31 -11.09
CA TYR A 8 -1.08 -12.31 -12.14
C TYR A 8 -1.35 -12.93 -13.52
N THR A 9 -1.76 -12.10 -14.47
CA THR A 9 -1.81 -12.46 -15.90
C THR A 9 -0.43 -12.20 -16.52
N PRO A 10 0.27 -13.20 -17.09
CA PRO A 10 1.54 -12.97 -17.77
C PRO A 10 1.34 -12.29 -19.13
N SER A 11 2.11 -11.25 -19.43
CA SER A 11 2.01 -10.46 -20.67
C SER A 11 2.23 -11.29 -21.92
N ARG A 12 3.11 -12.31 -21.84
CA ARG A 12 3.39 -13.24 -22.93
C ARG A 12 2.15 -13.98 -23.44
N GLU A 13 1.21 -14.32 -22.56
CA GLU A 13 0.01 -15.08 -22.96
C GLU A 13 -0.90 -14.22 -23.82
N LEU A 14 -0.96 -12.91 -23.54
CA LEU A 14 -1.72 -11.96 -24.35
C LEU A 14 -1.05 -11.71 -25.71
N LEU A 15 0.27 -11.54 -25.72
CA LEU A 15 1.04 -11.36 -26.96
C LEU A 15 0.93 -12.59 -27.89
N ASN A 16 0.92 -13.80 -27.33
CA ASN A 16 0.74 -15.02 -28.12
C ASN A 16 -0.59 -15.06 -28.87
N ILE A 17 -1.64 -14.43 -28.34
CA ILE A 17 -2.99 -14.42 -28.93
C ILE A 17 -3.17 -13.23 -29.88
N ALA A 18 -2.77 -12.03 -29.43
CA ALA A 18 -3.01 -10.78 -30.16
C ALA A 18 -1.93 -10.44 -31.19
N GLY A 19 -0.77 -11.10 -31.13
CA GLY A 19 0.39 -10.79 -31.97
C GLY A 19 1.13 -9.55 -31.45
N GLU A 20 0.77 -8.37 -31.96
CA GLU A 20 1.39 -7.10 -31.57
C GLU A 20 0.40 -6.22 -30.81
N LEU A 21 0.76 -5.88 -29.57
CA LEU A 21 0.06 -4.89 -28.76
C LEU A 21 1.07 -3.91 -28.20
N SER A 22 0.69 -2.64 -28.09
CA SER A 22 1.49 -1.66 -27.38
C SER A 22 1.53 -1.96 -25.87
N ASP A 23 2.56 -1.47 -25.17
CA ASP A 23 2.66 -1.58 -23.70
C ASP A 23 1.38 -1.08 -23.00
N VAL A 24 0.75 -0.01 -23.52
CA VAL A 24 -0.44 0.61 -22.93
C VAL A 24 -1.68 -0.29 -23.06
N GLU A 25 -1.84 -0.94 -24.21
CA GLU A 25 -2.94 -1.90 -24.45
C GLU A 25 -2.76 -3.12 -23.56
N LEU A 26 -1.55 -3.70 -23.54
CA LEU A 26 -1.23 -4.84 -22.68
C LEU A 26 -1.59 -4.57 -21.22
N LEU A 27 -1.13 -3.44 -20.67
CA LEU A 27 -1.34 -3.08 -19.26
C LEU A 27 -2.81 -3.05 -18.85
N SER A 28 -3.74 -2.78 -19.76
CA SER A 28 -5.17 -2.73 -19.46
C SER A 28 -5.82 -4.13 -19.35
N HIS A 29 -5.16 -5.16 -19.87
CA HIS A 29 -5.63 -6.55 -19.86
C HIS A 29 -4.94 -7.43 -18.80
N LEU A 30 -3.86 -6.93 -18.19
CA LEU A 30 -3.17 -7.64 -17.12
C LEU A 30 -3.88 -7.41 -15.80
N ALA A 31 -3.99 -8.44 -14.96
CA ALA A 31 -4.48 -8.33 -13.60
C ALA A 31 -3.38 -8.79 -12.63
N TYR A 32 -3.27 -8.14 -11.48
CA TYR A 32 -2.33 -8.46 -10.42
C TYR A 32 -3.05 -8.48 -9.08
N ILE A 33 -2.90 -9.57 -8.33
CA ILE A 33 -3.57 -9.78 -7.05
C ILE A 33 -2.51 -9.84 -5.95
N PHE A 34 -2.59 -8.94 -4.98
CA PHE A 34 -1.67 -8.86 -3.86
C PHE A 34 -2.36 -9.19 -2.54
N ALA A 35 -1.67 -9.91 -1.67
CA ALA A 35 -1.93 -9.90 -0.23
C ALA A 35 -1.05 -8.85 0.44
N VAL A 36 -1.66 -8.02 1.29
CA VAL A 36 -1.01 -6.95 2.05
C VAL A 36 -1.33 -7.12 3.53
N GLU A 37 -0.30 -7.20 4.36
CA GLU A 37 -0.36 -7.40 5.80
C GLU A 37 0.54 -6.39 6.52
N GLY A 38 0.25 -6.07 7.79
CA GLY A 38 1.11 -5.18 8.57
C GLY A 38 1.06 -3.73 8.13
N ILE A 39 -0.09 -3.25 7.66
CA ILE A 39 -0.35 -1.84 7.35
C ILE A 39 -1.38 -1.26 8.31
N SER A 40 -1.30 0.03 8.58
CA SER A 40 -2.23 0.76 9.44
C SER A 40 -3.57 1.01 8.74
N ARG A 41 -4.59 1.33 9.54
CA ARG A 41 -5.84 1.88 8.99
C ARG A 41 -5.57 3.17 8.21
N VAL A 42 -4.65 4.04 8.65
CA VAL A 42 -4.25 5.26 7.90
C VAL A 42 -3.79 4.92 6.47
N CYS A 43 -2.93 3.91 6.32
CA CYS A 43 -2.43 3.49 5.01
C CYS A 43 -3.55 2.90 4.16
N SER A 44 -4.35 1.98 4.73
CA SER A 44 -5.47 1.37 3.99
C SER A 44 -6.49 2.41 3.52
N HIS A 45 -6.79 3.44 4.34
CA HIS A 45 -7.69 4.53 3.97
C HIS A 45 -7.18 5.39 2.80
N GLN A 46 -5.87 5.46 2.58
CA GLN A 46 -5.31 6.09 1.38
C GLN A 46 -5.31 5.15 0.18
N LEU A 47 -5.06 3.86 0.41
CA LEU A 47 -5.03 2.84 -0.64
C LEU A 47 -6.40 2.69 -1.31
N VAL A 48 -7.47 2.55 -0.53
CA VAL A 48 -8.84 2.33 -1.07
C VAL A 48 -9.40 3.53 -1.86
N ARG A 49 -8.67 4.65 -1.92
CA ARG A 49 -9.03 5.80 -2.79
C ARG A 49 -8.70 5.55 -4.26
N HIS A 50 -7.91 4.53 -4.57
CA HIS A 50 -7.66 4.08 -5.94
C HIS A 50 -8.81 3.18 -6.38
N ARG A 51 -9.76 3.76 -7.11
CA ARG A 51 -11.06 3.14 -7.42
C ARG A 51 -11.02 2.10 -8.55
N ALA A 52 -10.02 2.17 -9.42
CA ALA A 52 -9.78 1.17 -10.46
C ALA A 52 -9.03 -0.03 -9.87
N ALA A 53 -9.67 -0.67 -8.89
CA ALA A 53 -9.12 -1.78 -8.13
C ALA A 53 -10.25 -2.49 -7.36
N SER A 54 -10.03 -3.75 -7.02
CA SER A 54 -10.90 -4.52 -6.13
C SER A 54 -10.22 -4.77 -4.80
N TYR A 55 -10.95 -4.64 -3.70
CA TYR A 55 -10.41 -4.80 -2.34
C TYR A 55 -11.23 -5.80 -1.52
N SER A 56 -10.54 -6.65 -0.78
CA SER A 56 -11.12 -7.44 0.30
C SER A 56 -10.31 -7.18 1.56
N GLN A 57 -10.88 -6.45 2.51
CA GLN A 57 -10.19 -6.03 3.72
C GLN A 57 -10.78 -6.70 4.97
N GLN A 58 -9.92 -7.06 5.90
CA GLN A 58 -10.32 -7.60 7.19
C GLN A 58 -11.22 -6.60 7.94
N SER A 59 -12.44 -7.04 8.24
CA SER A 59 -13.44 -6.24 8.95
C SER A 59 -13.20 -6.26 10.46
N GLN A 60 -13.10 -5.07 11.05
CA GLN A 60 -13.07 -4.90 12.51
C GLN A 60 -14.39 -5.28 13.20
N ARG A 61 -15.48 -5.56 12.47
CA ARG A 61 -16.77 -5.99 13.07
C ARG A 61 -16.70 -7.41 13.61
N TYR A 62 -15.86 -8.26 13.01
CA TYR A 62 -15.85 -9.71 13.26
C TYR A 62 -14.58 -10.20 13.96
N VAL A 63 -13.52 -9.39 14.01
CA VAL A 63 -12.24 -9.78 14.62
C VAL A 63 -12.25 -9.46 16.10
N GLU A 64 -11.93 -10.46 16.93
CA GLU A 64 -11.72 -10.27 18.36
C GLU A 64 -10.40 -9.53 18.58
N VAL A 65 -10.50 -8.23 18.85
CA VAL A 65 -9.34 -7.36 19.07
C VAL A 65 -8.82 -7.47 20.51
N GLU A 66 -8.70 -8.70 21.02
CA GLU A 66 -8.27 -8.97 22.40
C GLU A 66 -6.83 -8.52 22.66
N ARG A 67 -6.02 -8.33 21.60
CA ARG A 67 -4.61 -7.96 21.70
C ARG A 67 -4.23 -6.75 20.87
N LEU A 68 -4.96 -5.65 20.99
CA LEU A 68 -4.67 -4.37 20.29
C LEU A 68 -3.20 -3.92 20.36
N LYS A 69 -2.50 -4.17 21.47
CA LYS A 69 -1.07 -3.83 21.61
C LYS A 69 -0.16 -4.58 20.63
N GLU A 70 -0.59 -5.74 20.14
CA GLU A 70 0.17 -6.58 19.20
C GLU A 70 -0.14 -6.25 17.74
N TYR A 71 -1.16 -5.42 17.46
CA TYR A 71 -1.67 -5.13 16.12
C TYR A 71 -1.76 -3.62 15.87
N VAL A 72 -0.64 -2.91 16.03
CA VAL A 72 -0.51 -1.49 15.68
C VAL A 72 0.75 -1.25 14.87
N VAL A 73 0.65 -0.35 13.90
CA VAL A 73 1.81 0.15 13.16
C VAL A 73 2.34 1.40 13.87
N VAL A 74 3.61 1.34 14.28
CA VAL A 74 4.31 2.45 14.95
C VAL A 74 5.20 3.17 13.95
N PRO A 75 4.95 4.46 13.64
CA PRO A 75 5.86 5.26 12.83
C PRO A 75 7.24 5.41 13.50
N ARG A 76 8.31 5.41 12.70
CA ARG A 76 9.69 5.57 13.19
C ARG A 76 9.89 6.82 14.06
N THR A 77 9.26 7.93 13.72
CA THR A 77 9.36 9.17 14.50
C THR A 77 8.72 9.05 15.89
N ILE A 78 7.70 8.19 16.03
CA ILE A 78 7.09 7.87 17.33
C ILE A 78 8.01 6.91 18.09
N GLU A 79 8.56 5.89 17.42
CA GLU A 79 9.53 4.97 18.03
C GLU A 79 10.72 5.73 18.65
N GLU A 80 11.24 6.74 17.96
CA GLU A 80 12.41 7.51 18.40
C GLU A 80 12.12 8.55 19.49
N ARG A 81 10.89 9.07 19.60
CA ARG A 81 10.61 10.29 20.39
C ARG A 81 9.39 10.25 21.30
N GLY A 82 8.49 9.29 21.12
CA GLY A 82 7.16 9.31 21.73
C GLY A 82 6.59 7.94 22.02
N ARG A 83 7.44 6.91 22.13
CA ARG A 83 7.00 5.52 22.27
C ARG A 83 6.15 5.30 23.51
N GLU A 84 6.55 5.86 24.65
CA GLU A 84 5.81 5.74 25.91
C GLU A 84 4.40 6.34 25.83
N VAL A 85 4.28 7.54 25.26
CA VAL A 85 2.99 8.24 25.07
C VAL A 85 2.08 7.42 24.16
N PHE A 86 2.65 6.89 23.08
CA PHE A 86 1.91 6.04 22.14
C PHE A 86 1.42 4.76 22.81
N ASP A 87 2.30 4.02 23.49
CA ASP A 87 1.95 2.76 24.15
C ASP A 87 0.92 2.94 25.28
N ALA A 88 0.97 4.08 25.99
CA ALA A 88 -0.02 4.46 26.97
C ALA A 88 -1.41 4.61 26.32
N LEU A 89 -1.50 5.39 25.23
CA LEU A 89 -2.75 5.59 24.47
C LEU A 89 -3.30 4.28 23.91
N ILE A 90 -2.44 3.43 23.32
CA ILE A 90 -2.88 2.10 22.82
C ILE A 90 -3.44 1.25 23.97
N GLY A 91 -2.80 1.29 25.13
CA GLY A 91 -3.28 0.63 26.34
C GLY A 91 -4.64 1.14 26.80
N GLU A 92 -4.86 2.45 26.79
CA GLU A 92 -6.14 3.08 27.14
C GLU A 92 -7.25 2.72 26.16
N ALA A 93 -7.00 2.85 24.85
CA ALA A 93 -7.94 2.49 23.80
C ALA A 93 -8.35 1.01 23.91
N SER A 94 -7.40 0.12 24.23
CA SER A 94 -7.68 -1.30 24.44
C SER A 94 -8.55 -1.58 25.66
N ARG A 95 -8.31 -0.87 26.78
CA ARG A 95 -9.17 -0.96 27.97
C ARG A 95 -10.57 -0.43 27.68
N ALA A 96 -10.67 0.72 27.00
CA ALA A 96 -11.94 1.32 26.62
C ALA A 96 -12.76 0.39 25.70
N TYR A 97 -12.11 -0.19 24.68
CA TYR A 97 -12.76 -1.15 23.77
C TYR A 97 -13.35 -2.33 24.54
N ARG A 98 -12.54 -3.00 25.40
CA ARG A 98 -13.01 -4.12 26.22
C ARG A 98 -14.17 -3.72 27.14
N ARG A 99 -14.07 -2.55 27.77
CA ARG A 99 -15.13 -2.04 28.64
C ARG A 99 -16.44 -1.80 27.89
N LEU A 100 -16.40 -1.27 26.67
CA LEU A 100 -17.60 -1.10 25.84
C LEU A 100 -18.25 -2.45 25.52
N ILE A 101 -17.45 -3.48 25.22
CA ILE A 101 -17.97 -4.84 24.99
C ILE A 101 -18.61 -5.42 26.25
N GLU A 102 -17.99 -5.28 27.42
CA GLU A 102 -18.56 -5.71 28.72
C GLU A 102 -19.89 -5.03 29.04
N LEU A 103 -20.08 -3.79 28.57
CA LEU A 103 -21.31 -3.03 28.72
C LEU A 103 -22.39 -3.40 27.68
N GLY A 104 -22.12 -4.39 26.81
CA GLY A 104 -23.06 -4.84 25.78
C GLY A 104 -23.09 -3.98 24.51
N VAL A 105 -22.12 -3.06 24.32
CA VAL A 105 -22.02 -2.28 23.08
C VAL A 105 -21.60 -3.21 21.94
N PRO A 106 -22.29 -3.19 20.77
CA PRO A 106 -21.90 -3.99 19.62
C PRO A 106 -20.46 -3.70 19.16
N ARG A 107 -19.74 -4.72 18.68
CA ARG A 107 -18.35 -4.60 18.21
C ARG A 107 -18.17 -3.52 17.14
N GLU A 108 -19.18 -3.32 16.29
CA GLU A 108 -19.15 -2.33 15.21
C GLU A 108 -19.19 -0.87 15.68
N ASP A 109 -19.69 -0.63 16.90
CA ASP A 109 -19.70 0.67 17.56
C ASP A 109 -18.52 0.79 18.52
N ALA A 110 -18.23 -0.25 19.30
CA ALA A 110 -17.12 -0.28 20.24
C ALA A 110 -15.78 0.03 19.55
N ARG A 111 -15.60 -0.41 18.30
CA ARG A 111 -14.37 -0.15 17.52
C ARG A 111 -14.07 1.32 17.24
N PHE A 112 -15.00 2.25 17.49
CA PHE A 112 -14.78 3.68 17.25
C PHE A 112 -13.68 4.27 18.16
N VAL A 113 -13.36 3.59 19.27
CA VAL A 113 -12.23 3.97 20.13
C VAL A 113 -10.89 3.45 19.61
N LEU A 114 -10.88 2.60 18.58
CA LEU A 114 -9.63 2.05 18.04
C LEU A 114 -8.86 3.13 17.28
N PRO A 115 -7.55 3.25 17.53
CA PRO A 115 -6.74 4.27 16.87
C PRO A 115 -6.52 3.92 15.40
N ASN A 116 -6.27 4.94 14.59
CA ASN A 116 -5.92 4.78 13.18
C ASN A 116 -4.63 3.97 12.94
N ALA A 117 -3.78 3.85 13.97
CA ALA A 117 -2.59 3.02 13.94
C ALA A 117 -2.89 1.51 13.94
N THR A 118 -4.14 1.10 14.21
CA THR A 118 -4.54 -0.31 14.22
C THR A 118 -4.15 -0.98 12.90
N GLU A 119 -3.53 -2.14 12.99
CA GLU A 119 -3.12 -2.94 11.85
C GLU A 119 -4.34 -3.49 11.11
N THR A 120 -4.17 -3.72 9.81
CA THR A 120 -5.15 -4.37 8.96
C THR A 120 -4.46 -5.17 7.86
N HIS A 121 -5.17 -6.20 7.39
CA HIS A 121 -4.79 -7.01 6.25
C HIS A 121 -5.84 -6.86 5.15
N LEU A 122 -5.38 -6.84 3.90
CA LEU A 122 -6.28 -6.80 2.75
C LEU A 122 -5.69 -7.52 1.54
N MET A 123 -6.57 -7.95 0.66
CA MET A 123 -6.25 -8.27 -0.71
C MET A 123 -6.59 -7.09 -1.61
N VAL A 124 -5.73 -6.81 -2.58
CA VAL A 124 -5.97 -5.81 -3.61
C VAL A 124 -5.70 -6.39 -4.99
N THR A 125 -6.64 -6.20 -5.90
CA THR A 125 -6.49 -6.54 -7.32
C THR A 125 -6.48 -5.26 -8.13
N MET A 126 -5.46 -5.08 -8.98
CA MET A 126 -5.35 -3.94 -9.89
C MET A 126 -4.93 -4.44 -11.27
N ASP A 127 -5.42 -3.77 -12.32
CA ASP A 127 -4.85 -3.95 -13.65
C ASP A 127 -3.50 -3.23 -13.77
N GLY A 128 -2.73 -3.53 -14.81
CA GLY A 128 -1.40 -2.96 -15.04
C GLY A 128 -1.42 -1.43 -15.20
N ARG A 129 -2.45 -0.86 -15.85
CA ARG A 129 -2.58 0.58 -16.03
C ARG A 129 -2.88 1.27 -14.70
N SER A 130 -3.76 0.68 -13.90
CA SER A 130 -4.07 1.15 -12.55
C SER A 130 -2.86 1.06 -11.62
N LEU A 131 -2.04 0.02 -11.74
CA LEU A 131 -0.76 -0.08 -11.02
C LEU A 131 0.23 1.02 -11.42
N LEU A 132 0.39 1.31 -12.71
CA LEU A 132 1.27 2.41 -13.14
C LEU A 132 0.82 3.76 -12.56
N HIS A 133 -0.49 4.02 -12.57
CA HIS A 133 -1.05 5.22 -11.94
C HIS A 133 -0.81 5.23 -10.42
N PHE A 134 -1.06 4.11 -9.75
CA PHE A 134 -0.83 3.92 -8.32
C PHE A 134 0.61 4.23 -7.94
N PHE A 135 1.59 3.63 -8.64
CA PHE A 135 3.02 3.89 -8.42
C PHE A 135 3.36 5.36 -8.71
N GLY A 136 2.82 5.94 -9.77
CA GLY A 136 3.02 7.34 -10.15
C GLY A 136 2.73 8.31 -8.99
N LEU A 137 1.66 8.03 -8.25
CA LEU A 137 1.23 8.82 -7.09
C LEU A 137 1.93 8.40 -5.79
N ARG A 138 2.03 7.10 -5.51
CA ARG A 138 2.34 6.60 -4.16
C ARG A 138 3.82 6.31 -3.94
N CYS A 139 4.60 6.09 -4.98
CA CYS A 139 6.07 6.07 -4.89
C CYS A 139 6.67 7.48 -4.72
N CYS A 140 5.87 8.54 -4.77
CA CYS A 140 6.36 9.91 -4.63
C CYS A 140 6.91 10.17 -3.22
N LEU A 141 8.05 10.86 -3.10
CA LEU A 141 8.64 11.24 -1.81
C LEU A 141 7.75 12.14 -0.95
N ARG A 142 6.71 12.73 -1.54
CA ARG A 142 5.68 13.51 -0.82
C ARG A 142 4.54 12.67 -0.26
N ALA A 143 4.35 11.45 -0.75
CA ALA A 143 3.38 10.53 -0.17
C ALA A 143 3.79 10.17 1.27
N GLN A 144 2.82 9.85 2.12
CA GLN A 144 3.13 9.35 3.46
C GLN A 144 4.06 8.15 3.37
N TRP A 145 5.04 8.07 4.27
CA TRP A 145 6.07 7.04 4.28
C TRP A 145 5.51 5.62 4.13
N GLU A 146 4.42 5.29 4.84
CA GLU A 146 3.88 3.93 4.89
C GLU A 146 3.27 3.48 3.55
N ILE A 147 2.41 4.31 2.93
CA ILE A 147 1.84 3.98 1.61
C ILE A 147 2.90 4.00 0.52
N ARG A 148 3.96 4.82 0.69
CA ARG A 148 5.11 4.81 -0.22
C ARG A 148 5.87 3.50 -0.13
N GLU A 149 6.18 3.03 1.07
CA GLU A 149 6.82 1.73 1.27
C GLU A 149 5.95 0.59 0.73
N LEU A 150 4.62 0.62 0.96
CA LEU A 150 3.69 -0.34 0.36
C LEU A 150 3.78 -0.33 -1.18
N ALA A 151 3.77 0.85 -1.79
CA ALA A 151 3.88 0.98 -3.23
C ALA A 151 5.24 0.48 -3.77
N ASP A 152 6.32 0.73 -3.03
CA ASP A 152 7.66 0.25 -3.39
C ASP A 152 7.75 -1.28 -3.31
N GLU A 153 7.17 -1.93 -2.29
CA GLU A 153 7.11 -3.39 -2.21
C GLU A 153 6.24 -4.01 -3.30
N MET A 154 5.06 -3.43 -3.58
CA MET A 154 4.22 -3.85 -4.70
C MET A 154 4.97 -3.72 -6.05
N LEU A 155 5.73 -2.64 -6.25
CA LEU A 155 6.52 -2.42 -7.45
C LEU A 155 7.62 -3.49 -7.61
N LYS A 156 8.31 -3.87 -6.52
CA LYS A 156 9.30 -4.95 -6.56
C LYS A 156 8.68 -6.26 -7.02
N GLU A 157 7.53 -6.64 -6.47
CA GLU A 157 6.82 -7.87 -6.86
C GLU A 157 6.44 -7.88 -8.34
N VAL A 158 5.94 -6.75 -8.85
CA VAL A 158 5.57 -6.65 -10.27
C VAL A 158 6.78 -6.67 -11.18
N ARG A 159 7.87 -5.97 -10.83
CA ARG A 159 9.12 -5.97 -11.62
C ARG A 159 9.78 -7.34 -11.65
N ARG A 160 9.61 -8.15 -10.60
CA ARG A 160 10.10 -9.54 -10.56
C ARG A 160 9.44 -10.40 -11.63
N VAL A 161 8.14 -10.21 -11.90
CA VAL A 161 7.39 -11.02 -12.87
C VAL A 161 7.34 -10.40 -14.27
N GLU A 162 7.30 -9.07 -14.38
CA GLU A 162 7.16 -8.33 -15.64
C GLU A 162 8.20 -7.17 -15.74
N PRO A 163 9.50 -7.50 -15.74
CA PRO A 163 10.58 -6.51 -15.61
C PRO A 163 10.61 -5.49 -16.74
N LYS A 164 10.35 -5.91 -17.99
CA LYS A 164 10.40 -5.05 -19.18
C LYS A 164 9.22 -4.10 -19.25
N LEU A 165 8.03 -4.57 -18.89
CA LEU A 165 6.79 -3.78 -18.95
C LEU A 165 6.77 -2.71 -17.86
N PHE A 166 7.30 -3.02 -16.66
CA PHE A 166 7.35 -2.08 -15.53
C PHE A 166 8.70 -1.37 -15.37
N ARG A 167 9.54 -1.35 -16.41
CA ARG A 167 10.87 -0.69 -16.39
C ARG A 167 10.84 0.79 -16.02
N ARG A 168 9.79 1.49 -16.45
CA ARG A 168 9.57 2.91 -16.16
C ARG A 168 8.63 3.15 -14.97
N ALA A 169 8.07 2.12 -14.37
CA ALA A 169 7.17 2.27 -13.23
C ALA A 169 7.90 2.84 -12.00
N GLY A 170 7.19 3.61 -11.18
CA GLY A 170 7.76 4.42 -10.10
C GLY A 170 6.96 5.71 -9.94
N PRO A 171 7.45 6.74 -9.24
CA PRO A 171 6.73 8.01 -9.13
C PRO A 171 6.69 8.75 -10.47
N TYR A 172 5.73 9.66 -10.66
CA TYR A 172 5.56 10.35 -11.95
C TYR A 172 6.81 11.07 -12.46
N CYS A 173 7.63 11.64 -11.58
CA CYS A 173 8.89 12.27 -12.01
C CYS A 173 9.87 11.28 -12.64
N TYR A 174 9.86 10.01 -12.22
CA TYR A 174 10.62 8.94 -12.87
C TYR A 174 9.94 8.48 -14.16
N GLN A 175 8.62 8.26 -14.13
CA GLN A 175 7.87 7.80 -15.30
C GLN A 175 7.95 8.78 -16.48
N LEU A 176 7.72 10.07 -16.21
CA LEU A 176 7.58 11.13 -17.22
C LEU A 176 8.90 11.81 -17.59
N GLY A 177 9.94 11.68 -16.76
CA GLY A 177 11.19 12.41 -16.96
C GLY A 177 11.17 13.88 -16.52
N TYR A 178 10.05 14.36 -15.97
CA TYR A 178 9.94 15.66 -15.28
C TYR A 178 8.92 15.57 -14.12
N CYS A 179 9.02 16.46 -13.13
CA CYS A 179 8.09 16.48 -12.00
C CYS A 179 6.80 17.25 -12.36
N PRO A 180 5.61 16.61 -12.37
CA PRO A 180 4.36 17.29 -12.72
C PRO A 180 3.79 18.15 -11.58
N GLU A 181 4.37 18.12 -10.38
CA GLU A 181 3.86 18.82 -9.19
C GLU A 181 4.12 20.34 -9.20
N GLY A 182 4.87 20.84 -10.20
CA GLY A 182 5.18 22.27 -10.35
C GLY A 182 5.79 22.86 -9.08
N ARG A 183 5.15 23.90 -8.53
CA ARG A 183 5.58 24.58 -7.29
C ARG A 183 5.63 23.67 -6.06
N PHE A 184 4.96 22.51 -6.09
CA PHE A 184 4.96 21.54 -5.01
C PHE A 184 5.98 20.40 -5.21
N THR A 185 6.94 20.57 -6.11
CA THR A 185 8.06 19.62 -6.24
C THR A 185 8.84 19.48 -4.93
N CYS A 186 9.33 18.26 -4.65
CA CYS A 186 10.22 18.02 -3.51
C CYS A 186 11.69 18.37 -3.82
N GLY A 187 12.02 18.73 -5.07
CA GLY A 187 13.39 19.05 -5.51
C GLY A 187 14.36 17.86 -5.59
N ARG A 188 13.90 16.64 -5.29
CA ARG A 188 14.77 15.44 -5.13
C ARG A 188 14.69 14.47 -6.32
N MET A 189 14.52 14.99 -7.53
CA MET A 189 14.29 14.15 -8.72
C MET A 189 15.48 13.24 -9.05
N GLU A 190 16.71 13.71 -8.91
CA GLU A 190 17.91 12.90 -9.19
C GLU A 190 18.06 11.72 -8.21
N GLU A 191 17.71 11.94 -6.94
CA GLU A 191 17.64 10.85 -5.96
C GLU A 191 16.58 9.81 -6.34
N VAL A 192 15.40 10.27 -6.74
CA VAL A 192 14.32 9.41 -7.19
C VAL A 192 14.76 8.59 -8.41
N LYS A 193 15.39 9.20 -9.42
CA LYS A 193 15.89 8.49 -10.59
C LYS A 193 16.84 7.36 -10.21
N ARG A 194 17.85 7.65 -9.37
CA ARG A 194 18.82 6.65 -8.89
C ARG A 194 18.15 5.50 -8.13
N ARG A 195 17.15 5.81 -7.30
CA ARG A 195 16.44 4.79 -6.52
C ARG A 195 15.60 3.88 -7.40
N TYR A 196 14.75 4.44 -8.26
CA TYR A 196 13.79 3.67 -9.04
C TYR A 196 14.37 3.03 -10.30
N SER A 197 15.60 3.37 -10.70
CA SER A 197 16.32 2.65 -11.75
C SER A 197 16.79 1.26 -11.31
N SER A 198 17.03 1.03 -10.02
CA SER A 198 17.50 -0.26 -9.48
C SER A 198 16.47 -0.98 -8.60
N LEU A 199 15.46 -0.29 -8.07
CA LEU A 199 14.49 -0.90 -7.15
C LEU A 199 13.79 -2.12 -7.77
N GLY A 200 13.95 -3.31 -7.17
CA GLY A 200 13.33 -4.54 -7.70
C GLY A 200 14.04 -5.14 -8.92
N TYR A 201 15.21 -4.61 -9.29
CA TYR A 201 16.14 -5.22 -10.24
C TYR A 201 17.41 -5.64 -9.47
N GLY A 202 17.47 -6.91 -9.06
CA GLY A 202 18.51 -7.46 -8.20
C GLY A 202 17.87 -8.31 -7.11
N GLY A 203 18.10 -9.61 -7.18
CA GLY A 203 17.78 -10.57 -6.11
C GLY A 203 18.94 -10.68 -5.14
#